data_AF-A0A3L7TL40-F1
#
_entry.id   AF-A0A3L7TL40-F1
#
_cell.length_a   1.000
_cell.length_b   1.000
_cell.length_c   1.000
_cell.angle_alpha   90.00
_cell.angle_beta   90.00
_cell.angle_gamma   90.00
#
_symmetry.space_group_name_H-M   'P 1'
#
loop_
_entity.id
_entity.type
_entity.pdbx_description
1 polymer ?
#
loop_
_entity_poly.entity_id
_entity_poly.type
_entity_poly.pdbx_seq_one_letter_code
_entity_poly.pdbx_strand_id
1 'polypeptide(L)'
;MNLWLQRARRGLPFVISGVALTLFMAWGVPVILAMRGLGPKMIAGSSSTAPSVIDSDRAMRVESSLGVMSDWYLAYPSDEFARDYTSINTMRAGWPFRAFAGELWRAANRPAQSDDLRWIVEVGESTAHQTVIPLRPLLVGVTGDIVFWSTASWFVIALPLALRNRKLQKYGLCGSCRHVLDHHAVKRPDRCPACNKPLARDWLAFARSPEMHFQNAYVWFVFVSSLDIMLTWKILARGGLEVNPLAALIIDTWGMHGAIAFKFALMTWVIVVCEILARMRMSAGRFLAYTAVVLSALPVVWSLGLLVLHELFPA
;
A
#
# COMPACT_ATOMS: atom_id res chain seq x y z
N MET A 1 -8.42 -36.01 -7.69
CA MET A 1 -7.86 -34.63 -7.73
C MET A 1 -7.18 -34.36 -6.39
N ASN A 2 -5.86 -34.17 -6.39
CA ASN A 2 -5.04 -34.15 -5.16
C ASN A 2 -5.43 -33.01 -4.22
N LEU A 3 -5.66 -33.33 -2.94
CA LEU A 3 -5.97 -32.37 -1.87
C LEU A 3 -4.95 -31.21 -1.82
N TRP A 4 -3.70 -31.51 -2.14
CA TRP A 4 -2.61 -30.53 -2.27
C TRP A 4 -2.85 -29.49 -3.36
N LEU A 5 -3.28 -29.90 -4.56
CA LEU A 5 -3.60 -28.98 -5.66
C LEU A 5 -4.75 -28.04 -5.31
N GLN A 6 -5.76 -28.53 -4.58
CA GLN A 6 -6.87 -27.68 -4.13
C GLN A 6 -6.43 -26.67 -3.05
N ARG A 7 -5.51 -27.04 -2.15
CA ARG A 7 -4.96 -26.10 -1.16
C ARG A 7 -4.06 -25.05 -1.84
N ALA A 8 -3.23 -25.47 -2.78
CA ALA A 8 -2.36 -24.57 -3.55
C ALA A 8 -3.18 -23.53 -4.34
N ARG A 9 -4.23 -23.97 -5.07
CA ARG A 9 -5.14 -23.06 -5.80
C ARG A 9 -5.82 -22.02 -4.90
N ARG A 10 -6.02 -22.32 -3.62
CA ARG A 10 -6.63 -21.38 -2.65
C ARG A 10 -5.66 -20.38 -2.06
N GLY A 11 -4.40 -20.79 -1.87
CA GLY A 11 -3.36 -19.88 -1.42
C GLY A 11 -2.93 -18.91 -2.51
N LEU A 12 -3.03 -19.34 -3.77
CA LEU A 12 -2.58 -18.59 -4.95
C LEU A 12 -3.01 -17.11 -4.98
N PRO A 13 -4.29 -16.72 -4.79
CA PRO A 13 -4.68 -15.31 -4.84
C PRO A 13 -4.00 -14.46 -3.76
N PHE A 14 -3.78 -15.02 -2.57
CA PHE A 14 -3.09 -14.30 -1.48
C PHE A 14 -1.59 -14.16 -1.78
N VAL A 15 -0.98 -15.20 -2.36
CA VAL A 15 0.42 -15.14 -2.80
C VAL A 15 0.60 -14.12 -3.91
N ILE A 16 -0.29 -14.09 -4.91
CA ILE A 16 -0.27 -13.09 -5.98
C ILE A 16 -0.42 -11.68 -5.40
N SER A 17 -1.37 -11.49 -4.47
CA SER A 17 -1.55 -10.23 -3.75
C SER A 17 -0.29 -9.82 -2.97
N GLY A 18 0.36 -10.77 -2.29
CA GLY A 18 1.60 -10.54 -1.57
C GLY A 18 2.75 -10.12 -2.49
N VAL A 19 2.93 -10.79 -3.64
CA VAL A 19 3.91 -10.43 -4.66
C VAL A 19 3.65 -9.02 -5.20
N ALA A 20 2.40 -8.72 -5.57
CA ALA A 20 2.03 -7.41 -6.09
C ALA A 20 2.31 -6.28 -5.09
N LEU A 21 1.94 -6.46 -3.82
CA LEU A 21 2.20 -5.48 -2.76
C LEU A 21 3.69 -5.33 -2.47
N THR A 22 4.47 -6.42 -2.49
CA THR A 22 5.93 -6.39 -2.32
C THR A 22 6.59 -5.56 -3.41
N LEU A 23 6.26 -5.80 -4.68
CA LEU A 23 6.79 -5.04 -5.81
C LEU A 23 6.35 -3.58 -5.76
N PHE A 24 5.09 -3.32 -5.39
CA PHE A 24 4.57 -1.97 -5.26
C PHE A 24 5.30 -1.18 -4.16
N MET A 25 5.54 -1.79 -3.00
CA MET A 25 6.27 -1.12 -1.91
C MET A 25 7.76 -0.96 -2.21
N ALA A 26 8.36 -1.92 -2.93
CA ALA A 26 9.78 -1.87 -3.28
C ALA A 26 10.11 -0.90 -4.41
N TRP A 27 9.26 -0.81 -5.45
CA TRP A 27 9.54 -0.01 -6.65
C TRP A 27 8.50 1.07 -6.87
N GLY A 28 7.22 0.74 -6.76
CA GLY A 28 6.13 1.69 -6.97
C GLY A 28 6.26 2.90 -6.05
N VAL A 29 6.35 2.68 -4.74
CA VAL A 29 6.45 3.76 -3.76
C VAL A 29 7.73 4.60 -3.93
N PRO A 30 8.95 4.04 -4.04
CA PRO A 30 10.15 4.86 -4.27
C PRO A 30 10.13 5.65 -5.57
N VAL A 31 9.65 5.09 -6.69
CA VAL A 31 9.52 5.81 -7.96
C VAL A 31 8.55 6.97 -7.83
N ILE A 32 7.38 6.69 -7.25
CA ILE A 32 6.34 7.68 -6.96
C ILE A 32 6.91 8.80 -6.08
N LEU A 33 7.67 8.48 -5.04
CA LEU A 33 8.31 9.45 -4.15
C LEU A 33 9.41 10.27 -4.85
N ALA A 34 10.22 9.63 -5.69
CA ALA A 34 11.37 10.24 -6.33
C ALA A 34 10.98 11.13 -7.52
N MET A 35 9.94 10.78 -8.28
CA MET A 35 9.27 11.67 -9.25
C MET A 35 8.76 12.98 -8.61
N ARG A 36 8.71 13.04 -7.28
CA ARG A 36 8.16 14.15 -6.49
C ARG A 36 9.22 14.88 -5.69
N GLY A 37 10.49 14.56 -5.90
CA GLY A 37 11.61 15.10 -5.13
C GLY A 37 11.62 14.69 -3.66
N LEU A 38 10.69 13.81 -3.23
CA LEU A 38 10.66 13.19 -1.92
C LEU A 38 11.42 11.87 -1.92
N GLY A 39 12.57 11.84 -2.57
CA GLY A 39 13.51 10.74 -2.44
C GLY A 39 14.47 11.01 -1.29
N PRO A 40 15.10 9.97 -0.73
CA PRO A 40 16.37 10.18 -0.05
C PRO A 40 17.27 10.92 -1.03
N LYS A 41 17.60 12.17 -0.69
CA LYS A 41 18.53 12.96 -1.49
C LYS A 41 19.82 12.18 -1.45
N MET A 42 20.28 11.66 -2.59
CA MET A 42 21.71 11.41 -2.72
C MET A 42 22.33 12.75 -2.40
N ILE A 43 23.00 12.82 -1.24
CA ILE A 43 23.87 13.94 -0.94
C ILE A 43 24.96 13.77 -2.01
N ALA A 44 24.69 14.31 -3.20
CA ALA A 44 25.68 14.56 -4.22
C ALA A 44 26.72 15.34 -3.45
N GLY A 45 27.82 14.66 -3.11
CA GLY A 45 28.60 14.95 -1.92
C GLY A 45 28.69 16.44 -1.77
N SER A 46 28.09 17.00 -0.70
CA SER A 46 28.52 18.31 -0.23
C SER A 46 30.03 18.21 -0.28
N SER A 47 30.65 19.06 -1.10
CA SER A 47 32.08 19.08 -1.35
C SER A 47 32.79 19.18 -0.01
N SER A 48 32.93 18.05 0.66
CA SER A 48 33.74 17.90 1.84
C SER A 48 35.11 17.91 1.21
N THR A 49 35.70 19.10 1.22
CA THR A 49 37.14 19.32 1.17
C THR A 49 37.79 18.05 1.69
N ALA A 50 38.40 17.29 0.77
CA ALA A 50 38.99 16.00 1.08
C ALA A 50 39.80 16.17 2.37
N PRO A 51 39.51 15.40 3.44
CA PRO A 51 40.30 15.51 4.66
C PRO A 51 41.74 15.19 4.28
N SER A 52 42.61 16.20 4.27
CA SER A 52 43.99 16.14 3.79
C SER A 52 44.93 15.39 4.73
N VAL A 53 44.40 14.53 5.60
CA VAL A 53 45.16 13.77 6.58
C VAL A 53 44.69 12.32 6.52
N ILE A 54 45.51 11.49 5.90
CA ILE A 54 45.39 10.03 5.87
C ILE A 54 45.70 9.55 7.28
N ASP A 55 44.65 9.44 8.10
CA ASP A 55 44.73 8.75 9.38
C ASP A 55 44.63 7.25 9.11
N SER A 56 45.76 6.53 9.25
CA SER A 56 45.94 5.14 8.85
C SER A 56 45.23 4.11 9.74
N ASP A 57 44.55 4.55 10.80
CA ASP A 57 43.82 3.68 11.75
C ASP A 57 42.31 3.58 11.46
N ARG A 58 41.88 3.77 10.21
CA ARG A 58 40.45 3.76 9.83
C ARG A 58 39.84 2.36 9.88
N ALA A 59 39.34 1.99 11.05
CA ALA A 59 38.26 1.03 11.19
C ALA A 59 37.11 1.40 10.22
N MET A 60 36.52 0.38 9.57
CA MET A 60 35.43 0.50 8.60
C MET A 60 34.31 1.42 9.14
N ARG A 61 34.25 2.66 8.64
CA ARG A 61 33.24 3.63 9.06
C ARG A 61 31.98 3.45 8.21
N VAL A 62 30.91 2.94 8.80
CA VAL A 62 29.62 2.81 8.14
C VAL A 62 28.75 3.99 8.54
N GLU A 63 28.38 4.82 7.57
CA GLU A 63 27.38 5.88 7.77
C GLU A 63 26.04 5.38 7.23
N SER A 64 25.00 5.46 8.05
CA SER A 64 23.67 4.97 7.69
C SER A 64 22.64 6.09 7.80
N SER A 65 21.86 6.25 6.73
CA SER A 65 20.65 7.08 6.74
C SER A 65 19.46 6.15 6.66
N LEU A 66 18.73 6.04 7.77
CA LEU A 66 17.55 5.18 7.91
C LEU A 66 16.31 5.94 7.46
N GLY A 67 15.73 5.52 6.33
CA GLY A 67 14.41 5.98 5.89
C GLY A 67 13.35 4.92 6.17
N VAL A 68 12.09 5.34 6.30
CA VAL A 68 10.98 4.40 6.56
C VAL A 68 10.89 3.34 5.44
N MET A 69 11.06 3.75 4.18
CA MET A 69 10.87 2.91 2.99
C MET A 69 12.18 2.48 2.32
N SER A 70 13.28 3.18 2.59
CA SER A 70 14.59 2.90 2.00
C SER A 70 15.71 3.25 2.97
N ASP A 71 16.73 2.40 3.01
CA ASP A 71 17.95 2.63 3.79
C ASP A 71 19.13 2.84 2.87
N TRP A 72 20.06 3.68 3.31
CA TRP A 72 21.34 3.90 2.65
C TRP A 72 22.46 3.57 3.61
N TYR A 73 23.45 2.86 3.08
CA TYR A 73 24.68 2.54 3.79
C TYR A 73 25.86 2.95 2.93
N LEU A 74 26.72 3.80 3.47
CA LEU A 74 28.02 4.12 2.90
C LEU A 74 29.04 3.12 3.46
N ALA A 75 29.67 2.34 2.59
CA ALA A 75 30.76 1.45 2.94
C ALA A 75 32.04 1.89 2.22
N TYR A 76 33.16 1.85 2.94
CA TYR A 76 34.48 2.09 2.35
C TYR A 76 35.09 0.73 1.94
N PRO A 77 35.62 0.61 0.71
CA PRO A 77 36.27 -0.61 0.26
C PRO A 77 37.50 -0.94 1.11
N SER A 78 37.86 -2.23 1.20
CA SER A 78 39.14 -2.66 1.80
C SER A 78 40.33 -2.14 0.99
N ASP A 79 41.52 -2.11 1.61
CA ASP A 79 42.76 -1.53 1.03
C ASP A 79 43.10 -2.03 -0.37
N GLU A 80 42.70 -3.26 -0.71
CA GLU A 80 42.93 -3.85 -2.04
C GLU A 80 42.05 -3.19 -3.13
N PHE A 81 40.80 -2.83 -2.80
CA PHE A 81 39.86 -2.16 -3.70
C PHE A 81 39.88 -0.63 -3.60
N ALA A 82 40.47 -0.08 -2.53
CA ALA A 82 40.60 1.35 -2.29
C ALA A 82 41.43 2.09 -3.36
N ARG A 83 42.26 1.36 -4.13
CA ARG A 83 43.02 1.94 -5.25
C ARG A 83 42.12 2.41 -6.40
N ASP A 84 41.01 1.72 -6.61
CA ASP A 84 40.12 1.97 -7.74
C ASP A 84 38.86 2.75 -7.34
N TYR A 85 38.38 2.56 -6.10
CA TYR A 85 37.12 3.15 -5.63
C TYR A 85 37.28 3.86 -4.28
N THR A 86 36.65 5.03 -4.14
CA THR A 86 36.65 5.82 -2.90
C THR A 86 35.52 5.41 -1.96
N SER A 87 34.37 5.03 -2.51
CA SER A 87 33.19 4.70 -1.73
C SER A 87 32.23 3.81 -2.49
N ILE A 88 31.52 2.97 -1.74
CA ILE A 88 30.45 2.12 -2.24
C ILE A 88 29.18 2.52 -1.48
N ASN A 89 28.23 3.12 -2.19
CA ASN A 89 26.93 3.48 -1.65
C ASN A 89 25.94 2.35 -1.92
N THR A 90 25.49 1.67 -0.87
CA THR A 90 24.47 0.62 -0.98
C THR A 90 23.10 1.19 -0.64
N MET A 91 22.18 1.11 -1.61
CA MET A 91 20.77 1.44 -1.42
C MET A 91 19.99 0.15 -1.15
N ARG A 92 19.02 0.21 -0.24
CA ARG A 92 18.03 -0.86 -0.02
C ARG A 92 16.62 -0.31 -0.06
N ALA A 93 15.70 -1.02 -0.71
CA ALA A 93 14.29 -0.65 -0.82
C ALA A 93 13.36 -1.83 -0.48
N GLY A 94 12.16 -1.53 0.01
CA GLY A 94 11.14 -2.51 0.40
C GLY A 94 10.64 -2.28 1.82
N TRP A 95 9.41 -2.73 2.08
CA TRP A 95 8.78 -2.64 3.39
C TRP A 95 7.75 -3.79 3.57
N PRO A 96 7.71 -4.43 4.76
CA PRO A 96 8.50 -4.15 5.96
C PRO A 96 9.96 -4.64 5.91
N PHE A 97 10.28 -5.58 5.03
CA PHE A 97 11.63 -6.09 4.84
C PHE A 97 12.25 -5.44 3.60
N ARG A 98 13.57 -5.22 3.62
CA ARG A 98 14.27 -4.69 2.46
C ARG A 98 14.37 -5.78 1.40
N ALA A 99 13.53 -5.68 0.36
CA ALA A 99 13.41 -6.68 -0.70
C ALA A 99 14.42 -6.49 -1.83
N PHE A 100 14.91 -5.27 -2.08
CA PHE A 100 15.84 -4.98 -3.17
C PHE A 100 17.04 -4.17 -2.71
N ALA A 101 18.17 -4.35 -3.39
CA ALA A 101 19.39 -3.60 -3.18
C ALA A 101 19.99 -3.09 -4.50
N GLY A 102 20.79 -2.04 -4.41
CA GLY A 102 21.57 -1.47 -5.50
C GLY A 102 22.87 -0.90 -4.95
N GLU A 103 23.90 -0.82 -5.79
CA GLU A 103 25.22 -0.33 -5.38
C GLU A 103 25.72 0.71 -6.37
N LEU A 104 26.17 1.86 -5.86
CA LEU A 104 26.82 2.92 -6.61
C LEU A 104 28.30 2.97 -6.19
N TRP A 105 29.18 2.65 -7.14
CA TRP A 105 30.62 2.55 -6.93
C TRP A 105 31.30 3.80 -7.48
N ARG A 106 31.87 4.63 -6.59
CA ARG A 106 32.54 5.88 -6.98
C ARG A 106 34.04 5.65 -7.17
N ALA A 107 34.54 5.89 -8.37
CA ALA A 107 35.95 5.71 -8.70
C ALA A 107 36.84 6.75 -7.98
N ALA A 108 38.07 6.38 -7.61
CA ALA A 108 38.99 7.27 -6.89
C ALA A 108 39.66 8.31 -7.79
N ASN A 109 40.05 7.90 -9.00
CA ASN A 109 40.90 8.70 -9.91
C ASN A 109 40.21 9.08 -11.22
N ARG A 110 38.87 8.94 -11.32
CA ARG A 110 38.11 9.30 -12.52
C ARG A 110 37.18 10.48 -12.23
N PRO A 111 36.87 11.31 -13.24
CA PRO A 111 35.86 12.36 -13.08
C PRO A 111 34.54 11.74 -12.62
N ALA A 112 33.77 12.48 -11.81
CA ALA A 112 32.52 12.04 -11.18
C ALA A 112 31.45 11.50 -12.15
N GLN A 113 31.64 11.67 -13.45
CA GLN A 113 30.75 11.21 -14.50
C GLN A 113 30.90 9.71 -14.83
N SER A 114 31.85 8.99 -14.22
CA SER A 114 32.07 7.55 -14.47
C SER A 114 31.78 6.67 -13.25
N ASP A 115 30.75 7.00 -12.47
CA ASP A 115 30.31 6.13 -11.38
C ASP A 115 29.76 4.81 -11.95
N ASP A 116 30.19 3.66 -11.40
CA ASP A 116 29.75 2.33 -11.83
C ASP A 116 28.47 1.94 -11.07
N LEU A 117 27.36 1.87 -11.81
CA LEU A 117 26.02 1.59 -11.28
C LEU A 117 25.73 0.10 -11.39
N ARG A 118 25.74 -0.59 -10.25
CA ARG A 118 25.46 -2.03 -10.21
C ARG A 118 24.09 -2.29 -9.65
N TRP A 119 23.27 -2.99 -10.43
CA TRP A 119 21.89 -3.34 -10.05
C TRP A 119 21.04 -2.11 -9.74
N ILE A 120 21.30 -1.00 -10.41
CA ILE A 120 20.54 0.23 -10.32
C ILE A 120 20.05 0.58 -11.72
N VAL A 121 18.78 0.99 -11.83
CA VAL A 121 18.27 1.65 -13.04
C VAL A 121 17.93 3.09 -12.70
N GLU A 122 18.44 3.99 -13.52
CA GLU A 122 18.09 5.40 -13.49
C GLU A 122 16.77 5.60 -14.23
N VAL A 123 15.79 6.20 -13.56
CA VAL A 123 14.44 6.40 -14.14
C VAL A 123 14.18 7.85 -14.52
N GLY A 124 15.09 8.76 -14.18
CA GLY A 124 15.05 10.14 -14.66
C GLY A 124 16.05 11.02 -13.96
N GLU A 125 16.55 11.99 -14.71
CA GLU A 125 17.37 13.09 -14.22
C GLU A 125 16.47 14.30 -14.01
N SER A 126 16.08 14.54 -12.76
CA SER A 126 15.56 15.84 -12.34
C SER A 126 16.75 16.74 -12.06
N THR A 127 16.65 18.03 -12.40
CA THR A 127 17.73 19.04 -12.31
C THR A 127 18.42 19.15 -10.94
N ALA A 128 17.87 18.55 -9.89
CA ALA A 128 18.51 18.42 -8.59
C ALA A 128 18.67 16.98 -8.08
N HIS A 129 17.91 16.01 -8.60
CA HIS A 129 17.72 14.69 -7.95
C HIS A 129 17.75 13.55 -8.97
N GLN A 130 18.68 12.62 -8.79
CA GLN A 130 18.75 11.39 -9.57
C GLN A 130 17.88 10.31 -8.93
N THR A 131 16.86 9.87 -9.65
CA THR A 131 15.97 8.80 -9.17
C THR A 131 16.54 7.46 -9.58
N VAL A 132 16.94 6.66 -8.59
CA VAL A 132 17.53 5.34 -8.77
C VAL A 132 16.62 4.25 -8.22
N ILE A 133 16.46 3.16 -8.97
CA ILE A 133 15.70 1.96 -8.56
C ILE A 133 16.66 0.79 -8.36
N PRO A 134 16.71 0.18 -7.16
CA PRO A 134 17.48 -1.03 -6.92
C PRO A 134 16.81 -2.26 -7.56
N LEU A 135 17.60 -3.05 -8.29
CA LEU A 135 17.16 -4.24 -9.01
C LEU A 135 17.64 -5.55 -8.39
N ARG A 136 18.65 -5.55 -7.51
CA ARG A 136 19.19 -6.79 -6.94
C ARG A 136 18.20 -7.38 -5.94
N PRO A 137 17.58 -8.53 -6.21
CA PRO A 137 16.64 -9.11 -5.26
C PRO A 137 17.39 -9.65 -4.03
N LEU A 138 16.97 -9.21 -2.86
CA LEU A 138 17.39 -9.80 -1.59
C LEU A 138 16.42 -10.94 -1.28
N LEU A 139 16.81 -12.18 -1.57
CA LEU A 139 15.91 -13.35 -1.44
C LEU A 139 15.21 -13.42 -0.08
N VAL A 140 15.93 -13.12 1.01
CA VAL A 140 15.36 -13.09 2.37
C VAL A 140 14.31 -11.99 2.51
N GLY A 141 14.55 -10.79 1.98
CA GLY A 141 13.61 -9.68 2.03
C GLY A 141 12.37 -9.91 1.16
N VAL A 142 12.57 -10.34 -0.09
CA VAL A 142 11.47 -10.65 -1.03
C VAL A 142 10.56 -11.74 -0.46
N THR A 143 11.15 -12.83 0.04
CA THR A 143 10.36 -13.92 0.64
C THR A 143 9.64 -13.47 1.92
N GLY A 144 10.30 -12.69 2.77
CA GLY A 144 9.71 -12.09 3.96
C GLY A 144 8.50 -11.20 3.65
N ASP A 145 8.65 -10.27 2.70
CA ASP A 145 7.58 -9.36 2.29
C ASP A 145 6.39 -10.11 1.66
N ILE A 146 6.65 -11.09 0.78
CA ILE A 146 5.60 -11.91 0.18
C ILE A 146 4.82 -12.65 1.27
N VAL A 147 5.50 -13.28 2.23
CA VAL A 147 4.84 -13.99 3.34
C VAL A 147 4.04 -13.02 4.21
N PHE A 148 4.63 -11.87 4.56
CA PHE A 148 3.99 -10.85 5.37
C PHE A 148 2.71 -10.32 4.70
N TRP A 149 2.82 -9.85 3.46
CA TRP A 149 1.69 -9.27 2.73
C TRP A 149 0.63 -10.31 2.35
N SER A 150 1.02 -11.55 2.04
CA SER A 150 0.07 -12.65 1.82
C SER A 150 -0.72 -12.97 3.09
N THR A 151 -0.03 -13.04 4.24
CA THR A 151 -0.62 -13.28 5.55
C THR A 151 -1.53 -12.14 5.97
N ALA A 152 -1.10 -10.89 5.80
CA ALA A 152 -1.89 -9.71 6.08
C ALA A 152 -3.17 -9.68 5.23
N SER A 153 -3.05 -9.93 3.92
CA SER A 153 -4.19 -10.02 3.01
C SER A 153 -5.16 -11.14 3.42
N TRP A 154 -4.62 -12.29 3.83
CA TRP A 154 -5.42 -13.39 4.36
C TRP A 154 -6.13 -13.01 5.67
N PHE A 155 -5.46 -12.33 6.60
CA PHE A 155 -6.06 -11.87 7.85
C PHE A 155 -7.18 -10.85 7.61
N VAL A 156 -6.99 -9.91 6.68
CA VAL A 156 -8.02 -8.90 6.37
C VAL A 156 -9.25 -9.54 5.74
N ILE A 157 -9.06 -10.55 4.88
CA ILE A 157 -10.15 -11.10 4.06
C ILE A 157 -10.75 -12.37 4.68
N ALA A 158 -9.93 -13.36 4.99
CA ALA A 158 -10.36 -14.70 5.39
C ALA A 158 -10.71 -14.79 6.88
N LEU A 159 -10.03 -14.06 7.76
CA LEU A 159 -10.31 -14.11 9.21
C LEU A 159 -11.74 -13.66 9.54
N PRO A 160 -12.27 -12.53 9.03
CA PRO A 160 -13.64 -12.11 9.34
C PRO A 160 -14.68 -13.13 8.89
N LEU A 161 -14.45 -13.77 7.73
CA LEU A 161 -15.34 -14.80 7.19
C LEU A 161 -15.28 -16.09 8.02
N ALA A 162 -14.09 -16.49 8.45
CA ALA A 162 -13.91 -17.64 9.33
C ALA A 162 -14.58 -17.41 10.68
N LEU A 163 -14.42 -16.22 11.27
CA LEU A 163 -15.08 -15.83 12.52
C LEU A 163 -16.60 -15.79 12.38
N ARG A 164 -17.11 -15.25 11.28
CA ARG A 164 -18.56 -15.24 10.99
C ARG A 164 -19.13 -16.65 10.89
N ASN A 165 -18.47 -17.53 10.15
CA ASN A 165 -18.91 -18.90 9.97
C ASN A 165 -18.87 -19.69 11.30
N ARG A 166 -17.86 -19.44 12.14
CA ARG A 166 -17.82 -20.00 13.51
C ARG A 166 -18.99 -19.50 14.36
N LYS A 167 -19.32 -18.20 14.29
CA LYS A 167 -20.48 -17.64 15.01
C LYS A 167 -21.78 -18.30 14.55
N LEU A 168 -22.03 -18.37 13.24
CA LEU A 168 -23.24 -19.01 12.71
C LEU A 168 -23.34 -20.49 13.11
N GLN A 169 -22.24 -21.22 13.07
CA GLN A 169 -22.18 -22.61 13.54
C GLN A 169 -22.46 -22.76 15.04
N LYS A 170 -22.04 -21.79 15.86
CA LYS A 170 -22.35 -21.75 17.30
C LYS A 170 -23.84 -21.53 17.56
N TYR A 171 -24.53 -20.80 16.68
CA TYR A 171 -25.98 -20.60 16.75
C TYR A 171 -26.79 -21.67 16.00
N GLY A 172 -26.16 -22.80 15.62
CA GLY A 172 -26.84 -23.86 14.89
C GLY A 172 -27.31 -23.45 13.49
N LEU A 173 -26.73 -22.44 12.85
CA LEU A 173 -27.15 -22.00 11.50
C LEU A 173 -26.18 -22.51 10.44
N CYS A 174 -26.72 -22.93 9.28
CA CYS A 174 -25.90 -23.22 8.10
C CYS A 174 -25.18 -21.96 7.61
N GLY A 175 -23.85 -22.02 7.45
CA GLY A 175 -23.03 -20.89 7.00
C GLY A 175 -23.35 -20.38 5.60
N SER A 176 -24.02 -21.18 4.74
CA SER A 176 -24.39 -20.77 3.39
C SER A 176 -25.83 -20.33 3.21
N CYS A 177 -26.83 -21.10 3.70
CA CYS A 177 -28.25 -20.79 3.48
C CYS A 177 -28.99 -20.31 4.75
N ARG A 178 -28.30 -20.26 5.90
CA ARG A 178 -28.88 -19.90 7.21
C ARG A 178 -30.01 -20.81 7.70
N HIS A 179 -30.20 -21.99 7.11
CA HIS A 179 -31.14 -22.98 7.65
C HIS A 179 -30.72 -23.38 9.07
N VAL A 180 -31.70 -23.46 9.97
CA VAL A 180 -31.51 -23.89 11.35
C VAL A 180 -31.18 -25.38 11.33
N LEU A 181 -30.00 -25.71 11.83
CA LEU A 181 -29.54 -27.05 12.10
C LEU A 181 -29.90 -27.34 13.55
N ASP A 182 -30.60 -28.44 13.78
CA ASP A 182 -30.96 -28.86 15.12
C ASP A 182 -29.69 -29.02 15.98
N HIS A 183 -29.57 -28.18 17.02
CA HIS A 183 -28.42 -28.18 17.92
C HIS A 183 -28.43 -29.40 18.85
N HIS A 184 -29.58 -30.08 18.97
CA HIS A 184 -29.76 -31.27 19.79
C HIS A 184 -29.60 -32.58 19.02
N ALA A 185 -29.42 -32.52 17.69
CA ALA A 185 -29.16 -33.71 16.90
C ALA A 185 -27.82 -34.35 17.30
N VAL A 186 -27.88 -35.60 17.78
CA VAL A 186 -26.72 -36.40 18.24
C VAL A 186 -25.64 -36.54 17.16
N LYS A 187 -26.01 -36.44 15.88
CA LYS A 187 -25.10 -36.47 14.74
C LYS A 187 -25.36 -35.27 13.83
N ARG A 188 -24.35 -34.40 13.70
CA ARG A 188 -24.42 -33.26 12.78
C ARG A 188 -24.46 -33.78 11.33
N PRO A 189 -25.42 -33.37 10.50
CA PRO A 189 -25.48 -33.84 9.12
C PRO A 189 -24.28 -33.30 8.32
N ASP A 190 -23.72 -34.12 7.42
CA ASP A 190 -22.58 -33.74 6.57
C ASP A 190 -22.96 -32.70 5.50
N ARG A 191 -24.26 -32.60 5.21
CA ARG A 191 -24.85 -31.69 4.22
C ARG A 191 -26.03 -30.97 4.83
N CYS A 192 -26.21 -29.71 4.46
CA CYS A 192 -27.36 -28.96 4.91
C CYS A 192 -28.63 -29.54 4.26
N PRO A 193 -29.69 -29.89 5.02
CA PRO A 193 -30.90 -30.48 4.46
C PRO A 193 -31.63 -29.53 3.50
N ALA A 194 -31.52 -28.22 3.72
CA ALA A 194 -32.19 -27.22 2.87
C ALA A 194 -31.44 -26.91 1.56
N CYS A 195 -30.11 -26.77 1.58
CA CYS A 195 -29.35 -26.34 0.39
C CYS A 195 -28.43 -27.41 -0.19
N ASN A 196 -28.40 -28.60 0.42
CA ASN A 196 -27.55 -29.74 0.07
C ASN A 196 -26.03 -29.43 -0.01
N LYS A 197 -25.62 -28.22 0.41
CA LYS A 197 -24.22 -27.85 0.48
C LYS A 197 -23.55 -28.64 1.59
N PRO A 198 -22.33 -29.14 1.35
CA PRO A 198 -21.56 -29.75 2.41
C PRO A 198 -21.48 -28.75 3.58
N LEU A 199 -21.93 -29.20 4.76
CA LEU A 199 -21.66 -28.52 6.02
C LEU A 199 -20.20 -28.71 6.43
N ALA A 200 -19.50 -29.62 5.75
CA ALA A 200 -18.05 -29.62 5.72
C ALA A 200 -17.56 -28.22 5.32
N ARG A 201 -16.60 -27.68 6.08
CA ARG A 201 -16.00 -26.35 5.89
C ARG A 201 -15.73 -26.09 4.41
N ASP A 202 -16.65 -25.38 3.74
CA ASP A 202 -16.50 -25.06 2.32
C ASP A 202 -15.76 -23.72 2.22
N TRP A 203 -14.44 -23.82 2.14
CA TRP A 203 -13.47 -22.72 2.15
C TRP A 203 -13.56 -21.83 0.88
N LEU A 204 -14.30 -22.25 -0.15
CA LEU A 204 -14.56 -21.50 -1.39
C LEU A 204 -15.85 -20.66 -1.36
N ALA A 205 -16.63 -20.69 -0.26
CA ALA A 205 -17.81 -19.83 -0.12
C ALA A 205 -17.50 -18.31 -0.20
N PHE A 206 -16.22 -17.93 -0.13
CA PHE A 206 -15.75 -16.55 -0.29
C PHE A 206 -15.87 -16.00 -1.72
N ALA A 207 -15.73 -16.83 -2.76
CA ALA A 207 -15.67 -16.36 -4.16
C ALA A 207 -17.05 -16.04 -4.77
N ARG A 208 -18.15 -16.47 -4.14
CA ARG A 208 -19.47 -15.92 -4.46
C ARG A 208 -19.59 -14.60 -3.74
N SER A 209 -19.36 -13.50 -4.46
CA SER A 209 -19.68 -12.15 -3.99
C SER A 209 -21.16 -12.13 -3.62
N PRO A 210 -21.53 -12.13 -2.33
CA PRO A 210 -22.93 -11.95 -1.97
C PRO A 210 -23.34 -10.52 -2.29
N GLU A 211 -24.64 -10.29 -2.43
CA GLU A 211 -25.19 -8.94 -2.60
C GLU A 211 -24.67 -8.00 -1.50
N MET A 212 -24.26 -6.79 -1.92
CA MET A 212 -23.84 -5.73 -0.99
C MET A 212 -25.02 -5.34 -0.10
N HIS A 213 -24.78 -5.19 1.21
CA HIS A 213 -25.86 -4.98 2.18
C HIS A 213 -26.51 -3.59 2.06
N PHE A 214 -25.76 -2.58 1.59
CA PHE A 214 -26.19 -1.18 1.56
C PHE A 214 -25.96 -0.53 0.19
N GLN A 215 -26.42 -1.16 -0.89
CA GLN A 215 -26.24 -0.68 -2.28
C GLN A 215 -26.55 0.81 -2.45
N ASN A 216 -27.73 1.27 -2.01
CA ASN A 216 -28.13 2.67 -2.14
C ASN A 216 -27.16 3.62 -1.41
N ALA A 217 -26.73 3.28 -0.20
CA ALA A 217 -25.80 4.13 0.55
C ALA A 217 -24.43 4.17 -0.12
N TYR A 218 -23.94 3.07 -0.68
CA TYR A 218 -22.68 3.04 -1.41
C TYR A 218 -22.74 3.83 -2.71
N VAL A 219 -23.86 3.78 -3.45
CA VAL A 219 -24.06 4.60 -4.66
C VAL A 219 -23.97 6.08 -4.29
N TRP A 220 -24.67 6.52 -3.24
CA TRP A 220 -24.58 7.91 -2.76
C TRP A 220 -23.17 8.26 -2.27
N PHE A 221 -22.50 7.35 -1.56
CA PHE A 221 -21.14 7.56 -1.08
C PHE A 221 -20.15 7.76 -2.23
N VAL A 222 -20.21 6.90 -3.26
CA VAL A 222 -19.37 7.00 -4.46
C VAL A 222 -19.66 8.28 -5.23
N PHE A 223 -20.95 8.61 -5.40
CA PHE A 223 -21.38 9.82 -6.09
C PHE A 223 -20.87 11.09 -5.41
N VAL A 224 -21.14 11.24 -4.10
CA VAL A 224 -20.69 12.39 -3.30
C VAL A 224 -19.16 12.47 -3.26
N SER A 225 -18.47 11.34 -3.09
CA SER A 225 -17.00 11.32 -3.10
C SER A 225 -16.42 11.70 -4.46
N SER A 226 -17.11 11.41 -5.56
CA SER A 226 -16.70 11.82 -6.91
C SER A 226 -16.94 13.31 -7.15
N LEU A 227 -18.05 13.86 -6.66
CA LEU A 227 -18.29 15.31 -6.69
C LEU A 227 -17.23 16.08 -5.93
N ASP A 228 -16.80 15.59 -4.77
CA ASP A 228 -15.73 16.19 -3.97
C ASP A 228 -14.45 16.36 -4.80
N ILE A 229 -14.01 15.30 -5.49
CA ILE A 229 -12.85 15.33 -6.39
C ILE A 229 -13.02 16.38 -7.50
N MET A 230 -14.19 16.42 -8.14
CA MET A 230 -14.47 17.37 -9.23
C MET A 230 -14.46 18.83 -8.75
N LEU A 231 -14.99 19.09 -7.56
CA LEU A 231 -15.03 20.43 -6.97
C LEU A 231 -13.65 20.88 -6.49
N THR A 232 -12.90 20.00 -5.83
CA THR A 232 -11.48 20.24 -5.49
C THR A 232 -10.68 20.59 -6.74
N TRP A 233 -10.85 19.85 -7.84
CA TRP A 233 -10.23 20.19 -9.13
C TRP A 233 -10.60 21.59 -9.61
N LYS A 234 -11.89 21.94 -9.59
CA LYS A 234 -12.36 23.25 -10.05
C LYS A 234 -11.86 24.40 -9.17
N ILE A 235 -11.76 24.21 -7.86
CA ILE A 235 -11.26 25.22 -6.91
C ILE A 235 -9.76 25.43 -7.12
N LEU A 236 -8.98 24.35 -7.21
CA LEU A 236 -7.53 24.42 -7.46
C LEU A 236 -7.21 25.04 -8.82
N ALA A 237 -8.01 24.74 -9.86
CA ALA A 237 -7.85 25.36 -11.18
C ALA A 237 -8.05 26.88 -11.19
N ARG A 238 -8.71 27.44 -10.17
CA ARG A 238 -8.92 28.89 -9.97
C ARG A 238 -7.89 29.53 -9.02
N GLY A 239 -6.85 28.81 -8.63
CA GLY A 239 -5.83 29.29 -7.70
C GLY A 239 -6.25 29.23 -6.22
N GLY A 240 -7.29 28.46 -5.88
CA GLY A 240 -7.63 28.17 -4.49
C GLY A 240 -6.53 27.36 -3.78
N LEU A 241 -6.45 27.48 -2.46
CA LEU A 241 -5.52 26.71 -1.63
C LEU A 241 -6.25 25.57 -0.91
N GLU A 242 -5.66 24.39 -0.90
CA GLU A 242 -6.24 23.22 -0.22
C GLU A 242 -6.02 23.34 1.30
N VAL A 243 -7.10 23.55 2.06
CA VAL A 243 -7.02 23.75 3.53
C VAL A 243 -6.71 22.48 4.30
N ASN A 244 -6.94 21.31 3.70
CA ASN A 244 -6.66 20.02 4.35
C ASN A 244 -5.18 19.67 4.15
N PRO A 245 -4.34 19.65 5.21
CA PRO A 245 -2.91 19.45 5.09
C PRO A 245 -2.55 18.07 4.51
N LEU A 246 -3.39 17.05 4.71
CA LEU A 246 -3.18 15.74 4.12
C LEU A 246 -3.49 15.74 2.62
N ALA A 247 -4.56 16.43 2.20
CA ALA A 247 -4.90 16.57 0.79
C ALA A 247 -3.88 17.46 0.09
N ALA A 248 -3.47 18.58 0.70
CA ALA A 248 -2.38 19.43 0.23
C ALA A 248 -1.10 18.62 0.08
N LEU A 249 -0.71 17.84 1.11
CA LEU A 249 0.43 16.93 0.99
C LEU A 249 0.27 15.96 -0.18
N ILE A 250 -0.89 15.34 -0.36
CA ILE A 250 -1.13 14.40 -1.46
C ILE A 250 -1.23 15.10 -2.82
N ILE A 251 -1.64 16.36 -2.90
CA ILE A 251 -1.72 17.13 -4.17
C ILE A 251 -0.33 17.69 -4.51
N ASP A 252 0.38 18.25 -3.54
CA ASP A 252 1.74 18.77 -3.69
C ASP A 252 2.71 17.67 -4.07
N THR A 253 2.53 16.50 -3.45
CA THR A 253 3.29 15.33 -3.83
C THR A 253 2.67 14.78 -5.11
N TRP A 254 1.42 14.31 -5.07
CA TRP A 254 0.85 13.45 -6.11
C TRP A 254 0.15 14.08 -7.31
N GLY A 255 0.08 15.40 -7.33
CA GLY A 255 -0.77 16.11 -8.25
C GLY A 255 -2.22 15.65 -8.14
N MET A 256 -3.02 16.04 -9.13
CA MET A 256 -4.42 15.67 -9.15
C MET A 256 -4.66 14.16 -9.19
N HIS A 257 -3.85 13.44 -9.96
CA HIS A 257 -4.06 12.01 -10.20
C HIS A 257 -3.87 11.18 -8.93
N GLY A 258 -2.97 11.58 -8.03
CA GLY A 258 -2.85 10.88 -6.76
C GLY A 258 -3.88 11.28 -5.73
N ALA A 259 -4.37 12.52 -5.74
CA ALA A 259 -5.55 12.88 -4.94
C ALA A 259 -6.76 12.02 -5.35
N ILE A 260 -6.96 11.82 -6.65
CA ILE A 260 -7.97 10.92 -7.21
C ILE A 260 -7.75 9.48 -6.73
N ALA A 261 -6.56 8.91 -6.96
CA ALA A 261 -6.25 7.53 -6.59
C ALA A 261 -6.38 7.28 -5.08
N PHE A 262 -5.90 8.22 -4.25
CA PHE A 262 -6.03 8.17 -2.81
C PHE A 262 -7.50 8.17 -2.38
N LYS A 263 -8.32 9.06 -2.95
CA LYS A 263 -9.75 9.12 -2.65
C LYS A 263 -10.46 7.82 -3.04
N PHE A 264 -10.16 7.25 -4.21
CA PHE A 264 -10.71 5.95 -4.63
C PHE A 264 -10.26 4.79 -3.72
N ALA A 265 -9.00 4.78 -3.28
CA ALA A 265 -8.50 3.79 -2.33
C ALA A 265 -9.19 3.90 -0.97
N LEU A 266 -9.33 5.12 -0.45
CA LEU A 266 -10.07 5.40 0.78
C LEU A 266 -11.54 4.99 0.67
N MET A 267 -12.19 5.32 -0.45
CA MET A 267 -13.58 4.97 -0.72
C MET A 267 -13.77 3.45 -0.76
N THR A 268 -12.89 2.74 -1.45
CA THR A 268 -12.90 1.27 -1.52
C THR A 268 -12.71 0.67 -0.13
N TRP A 269 -11.74 1.18 0.65
CA TRP A 269 -11.50 0.75 2.03
C TRP A 269 -12.74 0.94 2.91
N VAL A 270 -13.39 2.11 2.86
CA VAL A 270 -14.60 2.40 3.64
C VAL A 270 -15.74 1.44 3.27
N ILE A 271 -15.96 1.15 1.99
CA ILE A 271 -16.98 0.18 1.54
C ILE A 271 -16.66 -1.22 2.09
N VAL A 272 -15.40 -1.66 2.02
CA VAL A 272 -14.97 -2.96 2.56
C VAL A 272 -15.22 -3.02 4.07
N VAL A 273 -14.86 -1.99 4.82
CA VAL A 273 -15.10 -1.91 6.27
C VAL A 273 -16.60 -1.93 6.59
N CYS A 274 -17.42 -1.17 5.86
CA CYS A 274 -18.87 -1.18 6.01
C CYS A 274 -19.45 -2.57 5.76
N GLU A 275 -19.00 -3.27 4.72
CA GLU A 275 -19.43 -4.65 4.43
C GLU A 275 -19.01 -5.64 5.52
N ILE A 276 -17.79 -5.52 6.06
CA ILE A 276 -17.32 -6.35 7.17
C ILE A 276 -18.20 -6.11 8.40
N LEU A 277 -18.47 -4.85 8.73
CA LEU A 277 -19.30 -4.49 9.88
C LEU A 277 -20.76 -4.87 9.71
N ALA A 278 -21.35 -4.70 8.51
CA ALA A 278 -22.70 -5.14 8.20
C ALA A 278 -22.88 -6.63 8.52
N ARG A 279 -21.85 -7.43 8.24
CA ARG A 279 -21.83 -8.88 8.49
C ARG A 279 -21.64 -9.24 9.95
N MET A 280 -21.07 -8.35 10.76
CA MET A 280 -20.89 -8.55 12.21
C MET A 280 -22.10 -8.04 13.01
N ARG A 281 -22.56 -6.83 12.71
CA ARG A 281 -23.67 -6.11 13.34
C ARG A 281 -24.33 -5.20 12.30
N MET A 282 -25.49 -5.61 11.79
CA MET A 282 -26.23 -4.90 10.73
C MET A 282 -26.50 -3.42 11.10
N SER A 283 -26.86 -3.14 12.36
CA SER A 283 -27.10 -1.79 12.84
C SER A 283 -25.85 -0.91 12.80
N ALA A 284 -24.70 -1.44 13.23
CA ALA A 284 -23.42 -0.70 13.21
C ALA A 284 -22.93 -0.45 11.78
N GLY A 285 -23.03 -1.45 10.89
CA GLY A 285 -22.69 -1.27 9.48
C GLY A 285 -23.58 -0.23 8.79
N ARG A 286 -24.88 -0.23 9.10
CA ARG A 286 -25.83 0.75 8.58
C ARG A 286 -25.49 2.15 9.07
N PHE A 287 -25.24 2.31 10.37
CA PHE A 287 -24.84 3.59 10.95
C PHE A 287 -23.53 4.11 10.32
N LEU A 288 -22.52 3.24 10.14
CA LEU A 288 -21.26 3.64 9.53
C LEU A 288 -21.43 4.04 8.06
N ALA A 289 -22.21 3.28 7.27
CA ALA A 289 -22.45 3.60 5.87
C ALA A 289 -23.13 4.97 5.70
N TYR A 290 -24.18 5.26 6.49
CA TYR A 290 -24.82 6.58 6.45
C TYR A 290 -23.90 7.69 6.94
N THR A 291 -23.17 7.45 8.03
CA THR A 291 -22.19 8.42 8.55
C THR A 291 -21.11 8.73 7.52
N ALA A 292 -20.62 7.73 6.79
CA ALA A 292 -19.65 7.90 5.71
C ALA A 292 -20.19 8.78 4.57
N VAL A 293 -21.47 8.59 4.17
CA VAL A 293 -22.12 9.47 3.19
C VAL A 293 -22.22 10.90 3.70
N VAL A 294 -22.69 11.10 4.93
CA VAL A 294 -22.85 12.44 5.54
C VAL A 294 -21.51 13.15 5.66
N LEU A 295 -20.49 12.47 6.19
CA LEU A 295 -19.15 13.04 6.33
C LEU A 295 -18.51 13.37 4.98
N SER A 296 -18.71 12.55 3.95
CA SER A 296 -18.25 12.86 2.60
C SER A 296 -19.02 14.01 1.94
N ALA A 297 -20.26 14.30 2.36
CA ALA A 297 -21.06 15.39 1.80
C ALA A 297 -20.69 16.77 2.34
N LEU A 298 -20.14 16.86 3.55
CA LEU A 298 -19.78 18.15 4.16
C LEU A 298 -18.80 18.98 3.30
N PRO A 299 -17.67 18.41 2.82
CA PRO A 299 -16.74 19.16 1.96
C PRO A 299 -17.36 19.57 0.63
N VAL A 300 -18.24 18.74 0.06
CA VAL A 300 -18.95 19.04 -1.21
C VAL A 300 -19.86 20.25 -1.05
N VAL A 301 -20.68 20.27 0.01
CA VAL A 301 -21.59 21.39 0.30
C VAL A 301 -20.80 22.67 0.56
N TRP A 302 -19.71 22.57 1.33
CA TRP A 302 -18.84 23.72 1.60
C TRP A 302 -18.19 24.27 0.33
N SER A 303 -17.61 23.40 -0.50
CA SER A 303 -16.97 23.75 -1.77
C SER A 303 -17.95 24.37 -2.77
N LEU A 304 -19.19 23.85 -2.86
CA LEU A 304 -20.25 24.46 -3.65
C LEU A 304 -20.62 25.85 -3.12
N GLY A 305 -20.75 26.01 -1.80
CA GLY A 305 -21.02 27.30 -1.17
C GLY A 305 -19.94 28.34 -1.48
N LEU A 306 -18.66 27.96 -1.38
CA LEU A 306 -17.53 28.82 -1.74
C LEU A 306 -17.56 29.22 -3.21
N LEU A 307 -17.83 28.28 -4.12
CA LEU A 307 -17.93 28.57 -5.56
C LEU A 307 -19.10 29.52 -5.87
N VAL A 308 -20.28 29.29 -5.29
CA VAL A 308 -21.44 30.16 -5.50
C VAL A 308 -21.18 31.56 -4.94
N LEU A 309 -20.59 31.66 -3.74
CA LEU A 309 -20.26 32.94 -3.13
C LEU A 309 -19.26 33.73 -3.99
N HIS A 310 -18.23 33.07 -4.53
CA HIS A 310 -17.25 33.69 -5.41
C HIS A 310 -17.86 34.16 -6.75
N GLU A 311 -18.82 33.43 -7.31
CA GLU A 311 -19.50 33.85 -8.56
C GLU A 311 -20.47 35.02 -8.33
N LEU A 312 -21.11 35.09 -7.16
CA LEU A 312 -22.05 36.17 -6.82
C LEU A 312 -21.34 37.46 -6.37
N PHE A 313 -20.15 37.34 -5.77
CA PHE A 313 -19.37 38.46 -5.26
C PHE A 313 -17.92 38.39 -5.77
N PRO A 314 -17.68 38.65 -7.07
CA PRO A 314 -16.33 38.81 -7.57
C PRO A 314 -15.71 40.07 -6.93
N ALA A 315 -14.69 39.86 -6.11
CA ALA A 315 -13.89 40.94 -5.50
C ALA A 315 -12.93 41.56 -6.53
#